data_AF-K1ZY87-F1
#
_entry.id   AF-K1ZY87-F1
#
_cell.length_a   1.000
_cell.length_b   1.000
_cell.length_c   1.000
_cell.angle_alpha   90.00
_cell.angle_beta   90.00
_cell.angle_gamma   90.00
#
_symmetry.space_group_name_H-M   'P 1'
#
loop_
_entity.id
_entity.type
_entity.pdbx_description
1 polymer ?
#
loop_
_entity_poly.entity_id
_entity_poly.type
_entity_poly.pdbx_seq_one_letter_code
_entity_poly.pdbx_strand_id
1 'polypeptide(L)'
;MVLEGREHMVNERYDDKYEGHEESEYHFSDEQANYEMDADVSVKEAPVAAAASKENLANKLKQHRRIIIGLVVFTALLGIVYKLVVPASAPVATDFAPQTTASVPAPVKSPAQNVAIPVPPVTQPAQTQPAPAAPPVVNQILPAAASPIVASSTAAATVSAPQRAAFLPPDTTIQNKNVLDRIATLEQQNTAMMNILQTQYAQKMSDTEIQNNQLRTQVQELNARVGAIEVAFRQLTKILRGMRNPASPMAMSNDGSGMYSAAQPTRTLQPKVGYTVQAIIPGRAWLKSESGDTVTVAEGDVLKDFGRIMKIDPYDGVVNVDTGNKVITLSYGVNGD
;
A
#
# COMPACT_ATOMS: atom_id res chain seq x y z
N MET A 1 36.99 -59.63 -21.40
CA MET A 1 37.06 -58.53 -20.43
C MET A 1 36.22 -57.39 -21.01
N VAL A 2 34.90 -57.32 -20.89
CA VAL A 2 33.98 -57.43 -19.73
C VAL A 2 34.41 -56.54 -18.57
N LEU A 3 33.80 -55.36 -18.49
CA LEU A 3 33.36 -54.72 -17.25
C LEU A 3 32.17 -53.81 -17.61
N GLU A 4 30.98 -54.31 -17.30
CA GLU A 4 29.69 -53.62 -17.32
C GLU A 4 29.69 -52.44 -16.35
N GLY A 5 29.30 -51.26 -16.84
CA GLY A 5 29.00 -50.08 -16.05
C GLY A 5 27.55 -50.13 -15.59
N ARG A 6 27.38 -50.49 -14.32
CA ARG A 6 26.14 -50.78 -13.61
C ARG A 6 25.28 -49.54 -13.37
N GLU A 7 23.99 -49.80 -13.46
CA GLU A 7 22.82 -48.95 -13.25
C GLU A 7 22.85 -48.08 -11.98
N HIS A 8 22.40 -46.83 -12.13
CA HIS A 8 21.75 -46.08 -11.05
C HIS A 8 20.53 -45.36 -11.64
N MET A 9 19.42 -46.08 -11.74
CA MET A 9 18.08 -45.49 -11.83
C MET A 9 17.72 -44.99 -10.43
N VAL A 10 17.81 -43.68 -10.21
CA VAL A 10 17.29 -43.05 -8.99
C VAL A 10 15.80 -42.78 -9.24
N ASN A 11 14.97 -43.54 -8.54
CA ASN A 11 13.55 -43.27 -8.34
C ASN A 11 13.38 -41.90 -7.64
N GLU A 12 13.05 -40.86 -8.39
CA GLU A 12 12.42 -39.65 -7.83
C GLU A 12 10.91 -39.76 -8.07
N ARG A 13 10.29 -40.61 -7.25
CA ARG A 13 8.85 -40.73 -7.07
C ARG A 13 8.54 -40.24 -5.66
N TYR A 14 8.56 -38.92 -5.48
CA TYR A 14 8.03 -38.22 -4.31
C TYR A 14 7.00 -37.23 -4.86
N ASP A 15 5.76 -37.68 -4.97
CA ASP A 15 4.69 -37.36 -4.01
C ASP A 15 4.05 -36.00 -4.32
N ASP A 16 3.23 -36.03 -5.37
CA ASP A 16 2.14 -35.10 -5.65
C ASP A 16 1.11 -35.13 -4.50
N LYS A 17 1.44 -34.47 -3.38
CA LYS A 17 0.54 -34.39 -2.22
C LYS A 17 0.45 -32.99 -1.65
N TYR A 18 0.09 -32.02 -2.49
CA TYR A 18 -0.38 -30.70 -2.06
C TYR A 18 -1.47 -30.17 -3.00
N GLU A 19 -2.51 -30.98 -3.25
CA GLU A 19 -3.80 -30.49 -3.73
C GLU A 19 -4.80 -30.61 -2.58
N GLY A 20 -5.41 -29.50 -2.18
CA GLY A 20 -6.53 -29.49 -1.23
C GLY A 20 -6.18 -29.07 0.20
N HIS A 21 -5.50 -27.92 0.38
CA HIS A 21 -5.84 -27.08 1.53
C HIS A 21 -6.82 -26.01 1.06
N GLU A 22 -8.07 -26.45 1.04
CA GLU A 22 -9.29 -25.68 1.19
C GLU A 22 -9.01 -24.51 2.14
N GLU A 23 -8.84 -23.33 1.55
CA GLU A 23 -9.61 -22.13 1.90
C GLU A 23 -10.07 -22.17 3.36
N SER A 24 -9.14 -22.00 4.29
CA SER A 24 -9.46 -21.59 5.65
C SER A 24 -10.03 -20.18 5.54
N GLU A 25 -11.33 -20.14 5.28
CA GLU A 25 -12.21 -19.00 5.34
C GLU A 25 -11.95 -18.30 6.68
N TYR A 26 -11.18 -17.22 6.59
CA TYR A 26 -10.87 -16.36 7.72
C TYR A 26 -12.17 -15.67 8.13
N HIS A 27 -12.94 -16.35 8.97
CA HIS A 27 -13.98 -15.74 9.77
C HIS A 27 -13.29 -14.84 10.81
N PHE A 28 -13.13 -13.57 10.48
CA PHE A 28 -13.07 -12.51 11.49
C PHE A 28 -14.43 -12.48 12.20
N SER A 29 -14.58 -13.36 13.18
CA SER A 29 -15.43 -13.04 14.31
C SER A 29 -14.74 -11.88 15.01
N ASP A 30 -15.04 -10.64 14.58
CA ASP A 30 -14.89 -9.46 15.41
C ASP A 30 -15.87 -9.60 16.60
N GLU A 31 -15.58 -10.58 17.45
CA GLU A 31 -16.08 -10.69 18.80
C GLU A 31 -15.48 -9.50 19.54
N GLN A 32 -16.29 -8.45 19.61
CA GLN A 32 -16.40 -7.50 20.69
C GLN A 32 -15.45 -7.81 21.86
N ALA A 33 -14.20 -7.39 21.71
CA ALA A 33 -13.28 -7.20 22.83
C ALA A 33 -13.79 -5.99 23.60
N ASN A 34 -14.83 -6.22 24.40
CA ASN A 34 -15.29 -5.34 25.44
C ASN A 34 -14.18 -5.30 26.50
N TYR A 35 -13.24 -4.36 26.34
CA TYR A 35 -12.30 -3.99 27.39
C TYR A 35 -13.07 -3.28 28.51
N GLU A 36 -13.77 -4.04 29.35
CA GLU A 36 -14.09 -3.60 30.70
C GLU A 36 -12.79 -3.58 31.49
N MET A 37 -12.20 -2.39 31.55
CA MET A 37 -11.08 -2.07 32.40
C MET A 37 -11.60 -2.08 33.84
N ASP A 38 -11.34 -3.17 34.56
CA ASP A 38 -11.57 -3.28 36.00
C ASP A 38 -10.94 -2.08 36.72
N ALA A 39 -11.80 -1.15 37.12
CA ALA A 39 -11.46 -0.10 38.05
C ALA A 39 -11.47 -0.73 39.45
N ASP A 40 -10.31 -1.15 39.91
CA ASP A 40 -10.12 -1.60 41.28
C ASP A 40 -10.23 -0.38 42.23
N VAL A 41 -11.47 -0.14 42.66
CA VAL A 41 -11.85 0.86 43.66
C VAL A 41 -11.60 0.26 45.04
N SER A 42 -10.38 0.43 45.56
CA SER A 42 -10.14 0.26 46.98
C SER A 42 -10.53 1.54 47.73
N VAL A 43 -11.79 1.59 48.16
CA VAL A 43 -12.30 2.56 49.14
C VAL A 43 -11.62 2.34 50.49
N LYS A 44 -10.97 3.39 51.01
CA LYS A 44 -10.85 3.58 52.47
C LYS A 44 -10.92 5.07 52.81
N GLU A 45 -12.08 5.46 53.32
CA GLU A 45 -12.34 6.77 53.94
C GLU A 45 -11.57 6.92 55.26
N ALA A 46 -10.98 8.08 55.49
CA ALA A 46 -11.31 9.00 56.58
C ALA A 46 -10.48 10.30 56.48
N PRO A 47 -10.99 11.43 56.99
CA PRO A 47 -10.72 12.78 56.49
C PRO A 47 -9.55 13.44 57.23
N VAL A 48 -9.00 14.53 56.67
CA VAL A 48 -8.63 15.79 57.37
C VAL A 48 -7.86 16.73 56.41
N ALA A 49 -8.22 18.01 56.49
CA ALA A 49 -7.49 19.21 56.09
C ALA A 49 -7.39 19.58 54.59
N ALA A 50 -8.23 20.56 54.25
CA ALA A 50 -8.04 21.49 53.16
C ALA A 50 -6.70 22.23 53.27
N ALA A 51 -5.82 22.06 52.29
CA ALA A 51 -4.90 23.08 51.75
C ALA A 51 -3.80 22.45 50.86
N ALA A 52 -4.10 22.04 49.62
CA ALA A 52 -3.06 21.79 48.60
C ALA A 52 -3.64 21.50 47.19
N SER A 53 -4.31 22.46 46.55
CA SER A 53 -4.86 22.24 45.19
C SER A 53 -4.12 22.99 44.06
N LYS A 54 -2.97 23.61 44.32
CA LYS A 54 -2.24 24.38 43.29
C LYS A 54 -1.11 23.63 42.59
N GLU A 55 -0.60 22.52 43.14
CA GLU A 55 0.49 21.76 42.52
C GLU A 55 0.04 20.77 41.43
N ASN A 56 -1.23 20.34 41.44
CA ASN A 56 -1.73 19.34 40.48
C ASN A 56 -2.05 19.89 39.09
N LEU A 57 -2.12 21.21 38.90
CA LEU A 57 -2.45 21.81 37.61
C LEU A 57 -1.24 21.89 36.67
N ALA A 58 -0.04 22.13 37.21
CA ALA A 58 1.20 22.19 36.43
C ALA A 58 1.61 20.81 35.88
N ASN A 59 1.41 19.74 36.66
CA ASN A 59 1.71 18.37 36.21
C ASN A 59 0.67 17.85 35.20
N LYS A 60 -0.62 18.20 35.36
CA LYS A 60 -1.63 17.93 34.33
C LYS A 60 -1.33 18.67 33.01
N LEU A 61 -0.80 19.90 33.07
CA LEU A 61 -0.46 20.67 31.87
C LEU A 61 0.68 20.03 31.05
N LYS A 62 1.65 19.36 31.71
CA LYS A 62 2.70 18.60 31.02
C LYS A 62 2.14 17.38 30.29
N GLN A 63 1.19 16.67 30.89
CA GLN A 63 0.56 15.51 30.27
C GLN A 63 -0.29 15.91 29.05
N HIS A 64 -0.95 17.07 29.09
CA HIS A 64 -1.73 17.58 27.97
C HIS A 64 -0.93 18.31 26.89
N ARG A 65 0.39 18.51 27.06
CA ARG A 65 1.23 19.21 26.07
C ARG A 65 1.19 18.52 24.70
N ARG A 66 1.17 17.19 24.66
CA ARG A 66 1.07 16.43 23.39
C ARG A 66 -0.30 16.59 22.72
N ILE A 67 -1.38 16.64 23.52
CA ILE A 67 -2.75 16.83 23.02
C ILE A 67 -2.95 18.24 22.47
N ILE A 68 -2.41 19.27 23.15
CA ILE A 68 -2.51 20.67 22.70
C ILE A 68 -1.75 20.85 21.38
N ILE A 69 -0.55 20.28 21.25
CA ILE A 69 0.21 20.32 19.98
C ILE A 69 -0.60 19.65 18.86
N GLY A 70 -1.22 18.50 19.12
CA GLY A 70 -2.09 17.83 18.16
C GLY A 70 -3.26 18.71 17.71
N LEU A 71 -3.92 19.41 18.63
CA LEU A 71 -5.06 20.28 18.34
C LEU A 71 -4.67 21.52 17.51
N VAL A 72 -3.49 22.10 17.77
CA VAL A 72 -2.94 23.22 16.99
C VAL A 72 -2.57 22.78 15.57
N VAL A 73 -1.95 21.61 15.39
CA VAL A 73 -1.63 21.09 14.06
C VAL A 73 -2.90 20.72 13.29
N PHE A 74 -3.91 20.16 13.95
CA PHE A 74 -5.19 19.81 13.34
C PHE A 74 -5.94 21.05 12.85
N THR A 75 -5.99 22.13 13.64
CA THR A 75 -6.62 23.39 13.23
C THR A 75 -5.87 24.07 12.09
N ALA A 76 -4.53 24.01 12.06
CA ALA A 76 -3.74 24.51 10.94
C ALA A 76 -4.00 23.73 9.65
N LEU A 77 -4.08 22.41 9.71
CA LEU A 77 -4.41 21.56 8.55
C LEU A 77 -5.83 21.82 8.04
N LEU A 78 -6.81 21.98 8.93
CA LEU A 78 -8.17 22.37 8.55
C LEU A 78 -8.19 23.71 7.82
N GLY A 79 -7.37 24.68 8.27
CA GLY A 79 -7.22 25.97 7.61
C GLY A 79 -6.68 25.86 6.19
N ILE A 80 -5.69 24.99 5.95
CA ILE A 80 -5.13 24.75 4.61
C ILE A 80 -6.16 24.07 3.70
N VAL A 81 -6.86 23.05 4.19
CA VAL A 81 -7.92 22.36 3.43
C VAL A 81 -9.06 23.34 3.11
N TYR A 82 -9.47 24.16 4.07
CA TYR A 82 -10.48 25.19 3.86
C TYR A 82 -10.04 26.21 2.80
N LYS A 83 -8.76 26.63 2.82
CA LYS A 83 -8.19 27.53 1.80
C LYS A 83 -8.10 26.91 0.40
N LEU A 84 -8.01 25.59 0.28
CA LEU A 84 -8.01 24.87 -0.99
C LEU A 84 -9.43 24.64 -1.53
N VAL A 85 -10.42 24.46 -0.65
CA VAL A 85 -11.82 24.18 -1.03
C VAL A 85 -12.60 25.46 -1.33
N VAL A 86 -12.23 26.60 -0.74
CA VAL A 86 -12.81 27.89 -1.11
C VAL A 86 -11.97 28.51 -2.23
N PRO A 87 -12.35 28.36 -3.52
CA PRO A 87 -11.65 29.03 -4.61
C PRO A 87 -11.65 30.53 -4.34
N ALA A 88 -10.45 31.12 -4.35
CA ALA A 88 -10.28 32.56 -4.18
C ALA A 88 -11.08 33.27 -5.27
N SER A 89 -12.21 33.87 -4.87
CA SER A 89 -13.04 34.70 -5.74
C SER A 89 -12.16 35.79 -6.38
N ALA A 90 -12.33 35.93 -7.69
CA ALA A 90 -11.44 36.58 -8.63
C ALA A 90 -11.00 38.02 -8.27
N PRO A 91 -9.79 38.44 -8.68
CA PRO A 91 -9.39 39.83 -8.61
C PRO A 91 -10.23 40.69 -9.58
N VAL A 92 -10.60 41.88 -9.11
CA VAL A 92 -11.29 42.94 -9.84
C VAL A 92 -10.49 43.30 -11.10
N ALA A 93 -11.16 43.24 -12.25
CA ALA A 93 -10.61 43.65 -13.54
C ALA A 93 -10.13 45.10 -13.47
N THR A 94 -8.83 45.30 -13.70
CA THR A 94 -8.28 46.63 -13.97
C THR A 94 -8.29 46.83 -15.48
N ASP A 95 -9.14 47.76 -15.87
CA ASP A 95 -9.37 48.28 -17.20
C ASP A 95 -8.07 48.88 -17.79
N PHE A 96 -7.59 48.31 -18.90
CA PHE A 96 -6.49 48.89 -19.69
C PHE A 96 -7.01 49.15 -21.11
N ALA A 97 -7.15 50.44 -21.41
CA ALA A 97 -7.56 50.99 -22.69
C ALA A 97 -6.56 50.68 -23.84
N PRO A 98 -7.01 50.67 -25.10
CA PRO A 98 -6.18 50.36 -26.26
C PRO A 98 -5.44 51.61 -26.76
N GLN A 99 -4.14 51.48 -27.03
CA GLN A 99 -3.44 52.36 -27.96
C GLN A 99 -2.92 51.57 -29.16
N THR A 100 -3.50 51.92 -30.30
CA THR A 100 -2.99 51.76 -31.65
C THR A 100 -1.61 52.38 -31.82
N THR A 101 -0.67 51.69 -32.47
CA THR A 101 0.08 52.23 -33.63
C THR A 101 0.87 51.14 -34.34
N ALA A 102 0.92 51.29 -35.66
CA ALA A 102 1.49 50.39 -36.65
C ALA A 102 3.03 50.36 -36.67
N SER A 103 3.62 49.25 -37.12
CA SER A 103 4.38 49.16 -38.37
C SER A 103 5.18 47.86 -38.45
N VAL A 104 5.08 47.24 -39.63
CA VAL A 104 5.81 46.06 -40.10
C VAL A 104 7.27 46.43 -40.41
N PRO A 105 8.24 45.54 -40.14
CA PRO A 105 9.07 45.07 -41.26
C PRO A 105 9.40 43.57 -41.23
N ALA A 106 9.22 42.96 -42.40
CA ALA A 106 9.93 41.85 -43.05
C ALA A 106 10.38 40.57 -42.27
N PRO A 107 10.09 39.36 -42.81
CA PRO A 107 10.61 38.10 -42.30
C PRO A 107 12.04 37.85 -42.79
N VAL A 108 12.99 37.76 -41.86
CA VAL A 108 14.35 37.29 -42.16
C VAL A 108 14.33 35.76 -42.21
N LYS A 109 14.54 35.23 -43.42
CA LYS A 109 14.85 33.81 -43.66
C LYS A 109 16.09 33.42 -42.85
N SER A 110 15.93 32.48 -41.93
CA SER A 110 17.06 31.74 -41.34
C SER A 110 17.26 30.43 -42.11
N PRO A 111 18.50 30.08 -42.51
CA PRO A 111 18.77 28.88 -43.28
C PRO A 111 18.65 27.62 -42.42
N ALA A 112 17.98 26.62 -42.98
CA ALA A 112 17.97 25.25 -42.49
C ALA A 112 19.41 24.70 -42.47
N GLN A 113 19.91 24.40 -41.28
CA GLN A 113 21.07 23.52 -41.12
C GLN A 113 20.56 22.14 -40.71
N ASN A 114 20.22 21.37 -41.74
CA ASN A 114 19.95 19.95 -41.69
C ASN A 114 21.29 19.23 -41.45
N VAL A 115 21.62 18.92 -40.19
CA VAL A 115 22.67 17.94 -39.87
C VAL A 115 21.96 16.66 -39.44
N ALA A 116 21.75 15.78 -40.41
CA ALA A 116 21.36 14.41 -40.18
C ALA A 116 22.50 13.70 -39.42
N ILE A 117 22.26 13.36 -38.16
CA ILE A 117 23.09 12.41 -37.43
C ILE A 117 22.52 11.01 -37.75
N PRO A 118 23.31 10.09 -38.32
CA PRO A 118 22.86 8.71 -38.56
C PRO A 118 22.65 8.01 -37.21
N VAL A 119 21.38 7.76 -36.89
CA VAL A 119 21.00 6.88 -35.78
C VAL A 119 21.31 5.45 -36.23
N PRO A 120 22.16 4.68 -35.53
CA PRO A 120 22.35 3.27 -35.84
C PRO A 120 21.03 2.51 -35.60
N PRO A 121 20.67 1.54 -36.47
CA PRO A 121 19.49 0.72 -36.28
C PRO A 121 19.65 -0.09 -35.00
N VAL A 122 18.87 0.27 -33.96
CA VAL A 122 18.67 -0.61 -32.82
C VAL A 122 17.76 -1.73 -33.30
N THR A 123 18.36 -2.86 -33.62
CA THR A 123 17.66 -4.15 -33.72
C THR A 123 17.00 -4.43 -32.38
N GLN A 124 15.71 -4.13 -32.28
CA GLN A 124 14.85 -4.68 -31.24
C GLN A 124 14.85 -6.21 -31.40
N PRO A 125 15.20 -6.99 -30.35
CA PRO A 125 14.85 -8.39 -30.36
C PRO A 125 13.32 -8.47 -30.43
N ALA A 126 12.82 -9.20 -31.43
CA ALA A 126 11.42 -9.55 -31.56
C ALA A 126 10.97 -10.24 -30.27
N GLN A 127 10.33 -9.49 -29.36
CA GLN A 127 9.50 -10.09 -28.35
C GLN A 127 8.27 -10.59 -29.08
N THR A 128 8.20 -11.91 -29.21
CA THR A 128 6.99 -12.64 -29.54
C THR A 128 5.90 -12.21 -28.58
N GLN A 129 5.07 -11.29 -29.05
CA GLN A 129 3.78 -10.97 -28.47
C GLN A 129 3.00 -12.29 -28.38
N PRO A 130 2.65 -12.78 -27.17
CA PRO A 130 1.70 -13.87 -27.06
C PRO A 130 0.41 -13.39 -27.73
N ALA A 131 -0.09 -14.16 -28.68
CA ALA A 131 -1.38 -13.93 -29.29
C ALA A 131 -2.42 -13.66 -28.18
N PRO A 132 -3.38 -12.74 -28.38
CA PRO A 132 -4.48 -12.57 -27.45
C PRO A 132 -5.12 -13.94 -27.28
N ALA A 133 -5.02 -14.50 -26.07
CA ALA A 133 -5.79 -15.67 -25.73
C ALA A 133 -7.25 -15.29 -25.97
N ALA A 134 -7.89 -16.00 -26.89
CA ALA A 134 -9.31 -15.84 -27.16
C ALA A 134 -10.05 -15.86 -25.82
N PRO A 135 -11.07 -15.00 -25.61
CA PRO A 135 -11.89 -15.08 -24.42
C PRO A 135 -12.40 -16.53 -24.31
N PRO A 136 -12.42 -17.12 -23.11
CA PRO A 136 -13.05 -18.42 -22.95
C PRO A 136 -14.48 -18.28 -23.46
N VAL A 137 -14.77 -18.97 -24.56
CA VAL A 137 -16.14 -19.26 -24.96
C VAL A 137 -16.71 -20.03 -23.79
N VAL A 138 -17.43 -19.33 -22.92
CA VAL A 138 -18.31 -19.98 -21.95
C VAL A 138 -19.36 -20.67 -22.81
N ASN A 139 -19.07 -21.94 -23.08
CA ASN A 139 -19.98 -22.87 -23.69
C ASN A 139 -21.20 -22.89 -22.77
N GLN A 140 -22.23 -22.18 -23.21
CA GLN A 140 -23.56 -22.21 -22.64
C GLN A 140 -24.14 -23.60 -22.96
N ILE A 141 -23.65 -24.61 -22.24
CA ILE A 141 -24.26 -25.92 -22.21
C ILE A 141 -25.54 -25.71 -21.41
N LEU A 142 -26.66 -25.53 -22.10
CA LEU A 142 -27.97 -25.90 -21.58
C LEU A 142 -27.89 -27.38 -21.16
N PRO A 143 -28.10 -27.73 -19.88
CA PRO A 143 -28.68 -29.02 -19.56
C PRO A 143 -30.18 -28.88 -19.76
N ALA A 144 -30.65 -29.35 -20.91
CA ALA A 144 -32.01 -29.84 -21.00
C ALA A 144 -32.16 -31.03 -20.03
N ALA A 145 -33.25 -31.02 -19.27
CA ALA A 145 -33.84 -32.16 -18.57
C ALA A 145 -32.99 -32.82 -17.45
N ALA A 146 -33.33 -32.50 -16.20
CA ALA A 146 -33.95 -33.45 -15.27
C ALA A 146 -34.02 -32.81 -13.89
N SER A 147 -35.24 -32.54 -13.43
CA SER A 147 -35.55 -32.17 -12.06
C SER A 147 -35.06 -33.26 -11.10
N PRO A 148 -34.25 -32.98 -10.07
CA PRO A 148 -34.13 -33.88 -8.95
C PRO A 148 -35.38 -33.73 -8.08
N ILE A 149 -36.26 -34.73 -8.19
CA ILE A 149 -37.34 -35.00 -7.25
C ILE A 149 -36.67 -35.38 -5.92
N VAL A 150 -36.37 -34.42 -5.06
CA VAL A 150 -36.03 -34.71 -3.66
C VAL A 150 -37.34 -35.03 -2.93
N ALA A 151 -37.68 -36.31 -2.95
CA ALA A 151 -38.69 -36.88 -2.08
C ALA A 151 -38.20 -36.76 -0.62
N SER A 152 -38.76 -35.80 0.11
CA SER A 152 -38.64 -35.72 1.56
C SER A 152 -39.33 -36.94 2.18
N SER A 153 -38.52 -37.94 2.51
CA SER A 153 -38.90 -39.06 3.35
C SER A 153 -39.26 -38.53 4.75
N THR A 154 -40.55 -38.40 5.02
CA THR A 154 -41.06 -38.26 6.38
C THR A 154 -40.96 -39.62 7.06
N ALA A 155 -40.01 -39.74 7.99
CA ALA A 155 -39.90 -40.89 8.88
C ALA A 155 -41.19 -41.02 9.71
N ALA A 156 -41.85 -42.16 9.54
CA ALA A 156 -43.00 -42.57 10.34
C ALA A 156 -42.54 -42.92 11.76
N ALA A 157 -42.90 -42.09 12.73
CA ALA A 157 -42.92 -42.48 14.14
C ALA A 157 -44.31 -43.07 14.45
N THR A 158 -44.40 -44.39 14.48
CA THR A 158 -45.55 -45.13 14.99
C THR A 158 -45.54 -45.06 16.52
N VAL A 159 -46.39 -44.23 17.11
CA VAL A 159 -46.69 -44.26 18.55
C VAL A 159 -48.15 -44.65 18.72
N SER A 160 -48.34 -45.84 19.29
CA SER A 160 -49.60 -46.47 19.61
C SER A 160 -50.41 -45.67 20.65
N ALA A 161 -51.73 -45.72 20.49
CA ALA A 161 -52.78 -45.08 21.28
C ALA A 161 -52.73 -45.37 22.80
N PRO A 162 -53.49 -44.60 23.61
CA PRO A 162 -54.80 -45.12 23.98
C PRO A 162 -55.95 -44.12 23.83
N GLN A 163 -57.13 -44.72 23.65
CA GLN A 163 -58.44 -44.12 23.40
C GLN A 163 -58.88 -43.12 24.47
N ARG A 164 -59.44 -41.98 24.06
CA ARG A 164 -60.52 -41.34 24.82
C ARG A 164 -61.43 -40.46 23.98
N ALA A 165 -62.72 -40.81 24.06
CA ALA A 165 -63.96 -40.04 23.90
C ALA A 165 -64.07 -38.98 22.79
N ALA A 166 -65.04 -39.24 21.90
CA ALA A 166 -65.52 -38.40 20.82
C ALA A 166 -65.88 -36.97 21.25
N PHE A 167 -65.24 -36.00 20.60
CA PHE A 167 -65.72 -34.63 20.45
C PHE A 167 -65.77 -34.33 18.94
N LEU A 168 -66.91 -33.80 18.48
CA LEU A 168 -67.20 -33.46 17.08
C LEU A 168 -66.25 -32.34 16.58
N PRO A 169 -65.68 -32.45 15.36
CA PRO A 169 -64.78 -31.43 14.84
C PRO A 169 -65.54 -30.20 14.29
N PRO A 170 -65.07 -28.97 14.55
CA PRO A 170 -65.52 -27.80 13.82
C PRO A 170 -64.90 -27.76 12.41
N ASP A 171 -65.66 -27.21 11.47
CA ASP A 171 -65.37 -27.10 10.04
C ASP A 171 -64.07 -26.31 9.75
N THR A 172 -62.99 -27.01 9.36
CA THR A 172 -61.63 -26.46 9.11
C THR A 172 -61.32 -26.20 7.63
N THR A 173 -62.30 -26.28 6.73
CA THR A 173 -62.04 -26.30 5.28
C THR A 173 -61.60 -24.96 4.67
N ILE A 174 -61.79 -23.81 5.35
CA ILE A 174 -61.49 -22.48 4.76
C ILE A 174 -60.06 -21.99 5.05
N GLN A 175 -59.34 -22.55 6.03
CA GLN A 175 -58.03 -22.02 6.43
C GLN A 175 -56.87 -22.46 5.52
N ASN A 176 -57.03 -23.56 4.76
CA ASN A 176 -55.95 -24.14 3.93
C ASN A 176 -55.64 -23.33 2.65
N LYS A 177 -56.59 -22.55 2.11
CA LYS A 177 -56.35 -21.74 0.90
C LYS A 177 -55.32 -20.62 1.13
N ASN A 178 -55.37 -19.98 2.30
CA ASN A 178 -54.43 -18.90 2.65
C ASN A 178 -52.98 -19.39 2.81
N VAL A 179 -52.78 -20.65 3.22
CA VAL A 179 -51.43 -21.21 3.39
C VAL A 179 -50.78 -21.47 2.03
N LEU A 180 -51.55 -21.94 1.05
CA LEU A 180 -51.05 -22.23 -0.29
C LEU A 180 -50.62 -20.95 -1.04
N ASP A 181 -51.42 -19.89 -0.99
CA ASP A 181 -51.06 -18.59 -1.60
C ASP A 181 -49.81 -17.99 -0.94
N ARG A 182 -49.62 -18.24 0.37
CA ARG A 182 -48.45 -17.76 1.11
C ARG A 182 -47.17 -18.54 0.77
N ILE A 183 -47.28 -19.82 0.44
CA ILE A 183 -46.15 -20.64 -0.02
C ILE A 183 -45.72 -20.20 -1.42
N ALA A 184 -46.66 -20.00 -2.34
CA ALA A 184 -46.36 -19.54 -3.70
C ALA A 184 -45.67 -18.15 -3.69
N THR A 185 -46.12 -17.24 -2.83
CA THR A 185 -45.49 -15.92 -2.68
C THR A 185 -44.10 -15.99 -2.05
N LEU A 186 -43.87 -16.86 -1.06
CA LEU A 186 -42.54 -17.05 -0.47
C LEU A 186 -41.55 -17.64 -1.48
N GLU A 187 -41.98 -18.60 -2.29
CA GLU A 187 -41.15 -19.22 -3.32
C GLU A 187 -40.78 -18.22 -4.42
N GLN A 188 -41.74 -17.37 -4.81
CA GLN A 188 -41.48 -16.27 -5.74
C GLN A 188 -40.51 -15.23 -5.16
N GLN A 189 -40.64 -14.90 -3.87
CA GLN A 189 -39.73 -13.99 -3.19
C GLN A 189 -38.31 -14.57 -3.08
N ASN A 190 -38.17 -15.86 -2.78
CA ASN A 190 -36.88 -16.53 -2.67
C ASN A 190 -36.16 -16.59 -4.03
N THR A 191 -36.92 -16.88 -5.11
CA THR A 191 -36.40 -16.85 -6.48
C THR A 191 -35.94 -15.45 -6.90
N ALA A 192 -36.70 -14.42 -6.54
CA ALA A 192 -36.32 -13.03 -6.81
C ALA A 192 -35.04 -12.63 -6.06
N MET A 193 -34.89 -13.07 -4.79
CA MET A 193 -33.69 -12.80 -4.01
C MET A 193 -32.46 -13.47 -4.63
N MET A 194 -32.58 -14.72 -5.08
CA MET A 194 -31.49 -15.44 -5.76
C MET A 194 -31.03 -14.70 -7.03
N ASN A 195 -31.98 -14.16 -7.79
CA ASN A 195 -31.68 -13.39 -9.01
C ASN A 195 -30.98 -12.04 -8.70
N ILE A 196 -31.41 -11.34 -7.64
CA ILE A 196 -30.74 -10.12 -7.16
C ILE A 196 -29.30 -10.43 -6.74
N LEU A 197 -29.08 -11.51 -5.99
CA LEU A 197 -27.75 -11.91 -5.55
C LEU A 197 -26.85 -12.21 -6.76
N GLN A 198 -27.34 -12.97 -7.73
CA GLN A 198 -26.60 -13.30 -8.95
C GLN A 198 -26.23 -12.05 -9.76
N THR A 199 -27.15 -11.09 -9.85
CA THR A 199 -26.91 -9.81 -10.55
C THR A 199 -25.87 -8.95 -9.83
N GLN A 200 -25.90 -8.91 -8.49
CA GLN A 200 -24.88 -8.20 -7.71
C GLN A 200 -23.48 -8.83 -7.88
N TYR A 201 -23.38 -10.15 -7.90
CA TYR A 201 -22.10 -10.82 -8.14
C TYR A 201 -21.53 -10.50 -9.53
N ALA A 202 -22.38 -10.50 -10.56
CA ALA A 202 -21.96 -10.14 -11.91
C ALA A 202 -21.48 -8.67 -11.99
N GLN A 203 -22.19 -7.75 -11.33
CA GLN A 203 -21.77 -6.34 -11.26
C GLN A 203 -20.43 -6.18 -10.53
N LYS A 204 -20.28 -6.79 -9.36
CA LYS A 204 -19.05 -6.70 -8.57
C LYS A 204 -17.84 -7.25 -9.33
N MET A 205 -18.02 -8.36 -10.06
CA MET A 205 -16.97 -8.90 -10.94
C MET A 205 -16.59 -7.89 -12.04
N SER A 206 -17.57 -7.29 -12.72
CA SER A 206 -17.33 -6.27 -13.73
C SER A 206 -16.58 -5.05 -13.16
N ASP A 207 -16.95 -4.59 -11.97
CA ASP A 207 -16.30 -3.45 -11.32
C ASP A 207 -14.83 -3.76 -10.95
N THR A 208 -14.56 -4.96 -10.44
CA THR A 208 -13.19 -5.38 -10.13
C THR A 208 -12.31 -5.49 -11.38
N GLU A 209 -12.87 -5.94 -12.51
CA GLU A 209 -12.15 -6.01 -13.78
C GLU A 209 -11.80 -4.62 -14.30
N ILE A 210 -12.74 -3.66 -14.20
CA ILE A 210 -12.50 -2.25 -14.54
C ILE A 210 -11.40 -1.66 -13.64
N GLN A 211 -11.46 -1.90 -12.33
CA GLN A 211 -10.44 -1.42 -11.39
C GLN A 211 -9.06 -2.00 -11.69
N ASN A 212 -8.99 -3.29 -12.04
CA ASN A 212 -7.74 -3.96 -12.39
C ASN A 212 -7.14 -3.40 -13.70
N ASN A 213 -7.99 -3.16 -14.71
CA ASN A 213 -7.57 -2.51 -15.96
C ASN A 213 -7.09 -1.07 -15.73
N GLN A 214 -7.72 -0.33 -14.81
CA GLN A 214 -7.27 1.00 -14.44
C GLN A 214 -5.90 0.96 -13.74
N LEU A 215 -5.70 0.05 -12.78
CA LEU A 215 -4.40 -0.18 -12.13
C LEU A 215 -3.31 -0.54 -13.13
N ARG A 216 -3.60 -1.43 -14.09
CA ARG A 216 -2.66 -1.78 -15.17
C ARG A 216 -2.27 -0.57 -16.01
N THR A 217 -3.24 0.28 -16.34
CA THR A 217 -3.00 1.53 -17.09
C THR A 217 -2.12 2.49 -16.29
N GLN A 218 -2.40 2.67 -14.99
CA GLN A 218 -1.58 3.51 -14.11
C GLN A 218 -0.14 2.99 -13.99
N VAL A 219 0.06 1.69 -13.87
CA VAL A 219 1.41 1.08 -13.82
C VAL A 219 2.15 1.31 -15.13
N GLN A 220 1.49 1.17 -16.29
CA GLN A 220 2.10 1.45 -17.59
C GLN A 220 2.50 2.93 -17.72
N GLU A 221 1.62 3.85 -17.31
CA GLU A 221 1.91 5.29 -17.31
C GLU A 221 3.10 5.62 -16.39
N LEU A 222 3.12 5.03 -15.20
CA LEU A 222 4.19 5.25 -14.22
C LEU A 222 5.52 4.72 -14.74
N ASN A 223 5.52 3.55 -15.40
CA ASN A 223 6.71 3.00 -16.03
C ASN A 223 7.22 3.88 -17.19
N ALA A 224 6.30 4.44 -18.00
CA ALA A 224 6.66 5.40 -19.04
C ALA A 224 7.26 6.70 -18.45
N ARG A 225 6.71 7.21 -17.34
CA ARG A 225 7.25 8.38 -16.62
C ARG A 225 8.63 8.10 -16.04
N VAL A 226 8.84 6.93 -15.44
CA VAL A 226 10.16 6.52 -14.92
C VAL A 226 11.19 6.44 -16.05
N GLY A 227 10.83 5.87 -17.20
CA GLY A 227 11.70 5.88 -18.39
C GLY A 227 12.05 7.30 -18.86
N ALA A 228 11.09 8.22 -18.88
CA ALA A 228 11.35 9.62 -19.23
C ALA A 228 12.28 10.32 -18.23
N ILE A 229 12.13 10.04 -16.93
CA ILE A 229 13.01 10.56 -15.87
C ILE A 229 14.44 10.01 -16.04
N GLU A 230 14.59 8.73 -16.36
CA GLU A 230 15.92 8.14 -16.59
C GLU A 230 16.64 8.82 -17.76
N VAL A 231 15.92 9.10 -18.85
CA VAL A 231 16.46 9.84 -20.00
C VAL A 231 16.86 11.27 -19.59
N ALA A 232 16.01 11.98 -18.86
CA ALA A 232 16.30 13.33 -18.36
C ALA A 232 17.54 13.34 -17.43
N PHE A 233 17.68 12.34 -16.57
CA PHE A 233 18.82 12.20 -15.67
C PHE A 233 20.13 11.94 -16.43
N ARG A 234 20.09 11.09 -17.47
CA ARG A 234 21.25 10.86 -18.36
C ARG A 234 21.64 12.13 -19.11
N GLN A 235 20.68 12.97 -19.50
CA GLN A 235 20.95 14.28 -20.11
C GLN A 235 21.59 15.25 -19.12
N LEU A 236 21.05 15.36 -17.89
CA LEU A 236 21.60 16.20 -16.83
C LEU A 236 23.05 15.81 -16.50
N THR A 237 23.32 14.50 -16.39
CA THR A 237 24.67 13.98 -16.12
C THR A 237 25.66 14.35 -17.24
N LYS A 238 25.20 14.34 -18.51
CA LYS A 238 26.02 14.80 -19.65
C LYS A 238 26.29 16.29 -19.58
N ILE A 239 25.30 17.11 -19.24
CA ILE A 239 25.46 18.57 -19.08
C ILE A 239 26.47 18.88 -17.96
N LEU A 240 26.35 18.21 -16.81
CA LEU A 240 27.27 18.39 -15.68
C LEU A 240 28.71 18.00 -16.03
N ARG A 241 28.91 16.88 -16.75
CA ARG A 241 30.25 16.49 -17.23
C ARG A 241 30.79 17.44 -18.29
N GLY A 242 29.94 17.94 -19.18
CA GLY A 242 30.33 18.93 -20.19
C GLY A 242 30.76 20.27 -19.58
N MET A 243 30.14 20.66 -18.46
CA MET A 243 30.45 21.93 -17.78
C MET A 243 31.73 21.86 -16.94
N ARG A 244 32.13 20.68 -16.45
CA ARG A 244 33.29 20.50 -15.56
C ARG A 244 34.64 20.35 -16.28
N ASN A 245 34.67 20.34 -17.62
CA ASN A 245 35.88 20.14 -18.42
C ASN A 245 36.35 21.39 -19.22
N PRO A 246 36.62 22.53 -18.57
CA PRO A 246 37.65 23.43 -19.09
C PRO A 246 38.67 23.83 -18.01
N ALA A 247 39.43 22.87 -17.49
CA ALA A 247 40.64 23.18 -16.73
C ALA A 247 41.75 22.25 -17.19
N SER A 248 42.50 22.74 -18.17
CA SER A 248 43.76 22.17 -18.64
C SER A 248 44.69 21.84 -17.46
N PRO A 249 45.42 20.72 -17.50
CA PRO A 249 46.42 20.40 -16.49
C PRO A 249 47.65 21.31 -16.68
N MET A 250 47.69 22.44 -15.98
CA MET A 250 48.98 23.08 -15.69
C MET A 250 49.61 22.34 -14.52
N ALA A 251 50.50 21.42 -14.88
CA ALA A 251 51.46 20.79 -13.99
C ALA A 251 52.29 21.87 -13.28
N MET A 252 52.12 21.99 -11.97
CA MET A 252 53.13 22.59 -11.10
C MET A 252 53.71 21.49 -10.21
N SER A 253 54.88 21.04 -10.63
CA SER A 253 55.90 20.45 -9.80
C SER A 253 56.28 21.44 -8.69
N ASN A 254 56.04 21.07 -7.43
CA ASN A 254 56.71 21.70 -6.30
C ASN A 254 57.21 20.64 -5.31
N ASP A 255 58.52 20.46 -5.40
CA ASP A 255 59.43 19.85 -4.45
C ASP A 255 59.57 20.76 -3.20
N GLY A 256 59.92 20.20 -2.05
CA GLY A 256 60.35 21.00 -0.89
C GLY A 256 59.69 20.70 0.46
N SER A 257 60.06 19.55 1.03
CA SER A 257 60.49 19.32 2.43
C SER A 257 60.17 20.32 3.57
N GLY A 258 59.68 19.75 4.69
CA GLY A 258 59.92 20.21 6.08
C GLY A 258 58.75 20.97 6.72
N MET A 259 58.38 20.84 7.99
CA MET A 259 58.87 20.10 9.15
C MET A 259 57.70 20.04 10.16
N TYR A 260 57.63 18.92 10.89
CA TYR A 260 56.99 18.66 12.18
C TYR A 260 55.97 19.68 12.72
N SER A 261 54.68 19.32 12.67
CA SER A 261 53.65 19.89 13.55
C SER A 261 53.07 18.79 14.43
N ALA A 262 53.10 19.05 15.74
CA ALA A 262 52.71 18.14 16.80
C ALA A 262 51.26 17.68 16.66
N ALA A 263 51.05 16.39 16.89
CA ALA A 263 49.77 15.69 16.82
C ALA A 263 48.77 16.29 17.82
N GLN A 264 47.87 17.13 17.33
CA GLN A 264 46.60 17.37 17.98
C GLN A 264 45.77 16.09 17.87
N PRO A 265 45.04 15.67 18.92
CA PRO A 265 44.10 14.56 18.82
C PRO A 265 43.07 14.95 17.76
N THR A 266 43.15 14.29 16.61
CA THR A 266 42.18 14.40 15.53
C THR A 266 40.84 14.01 16.13
N ARG A 267 39.99 15.01 16.37
CA ARG A 267 38.57 14.79 16.65
C ARG A 267 38.07 13.97 15.48
N THR A 268 37.86 12.68 15.72
CA THR A 268 37.28 11.76 14.75
C THR A 268 35.95 12.36 14.37
N LEU A 269 35.90 12.97 13.18
CA LEU A 269 34.69 13.48 12.57
C LEU A 269 33.67 12.36 12.67
N GLN A 270 32.70 12.51 13.57
CA GLN A 270 31.64 11.53 13.67
C GLN A 270 30.96 11.52 12.31
N PRO A 271 30.91 10.37 11.62
CA PRO A 271 30.26 10.29 10.33
C PRO A 271 28.82 10.77 10.54
N LYS A 272 28.50 11.89 9.90
CA LYS A 272 27.17 12.49 9.97
C LYS A 272 26.20 11.47 9.38
N VAL A 273 25.19 11.13 10.17
CA VAL A 273 24.23 10.11 9.79
C VAL A 273 23.31 10.68 8.72
N GLY A 274 23.64 10.40 7.46
CA GLY A 274 22.96 10.92 6.29
C GLY A 274 21.64 10.24 5.92
N TYR A 275 21.06 9.43 6.81
CA TYR A 275 19.75 8.79 6.61
C TYR A 275 18.81 9.09 7.78
N THR A 276 17.57 9.43 7.45
CA THR A 276 16.49 9.68 8.40
C THR A 276 15.39 8.64 8.22
N VAL A 277 14.81 8.14 9.31
CA VAL A 277 13.74 7.13 9.23
C VAL A 277 12.43 7.84 8.88
N GLN A 278 11.83 7.48 7.74
CA GLN A 278 10.57 8.07 7.27
C GLN A 278 9.35 7.25 7.66
N ALA A 279 9.47 5.93 7.75
CA ALA A 279 8.47 5.07 8.37
C ALA A 279 9.03 3.66 8.60
N ILE A 280 8.41 2.93 9.52
CA ILE A 280 8.78 1.56 9.87
C ILE A 280 7.52 0.70 9.87
N ILE A 281 7.62 -0.49 9.29
CA ILE A 281 6.65 -1.57 9.40
C ILE A 281 7.38 -2.82 9.92
N PRO A 282 6.68 -3.82 10.50
CA PRO A 282 7.33 -5.06 10.92
C PRO A 282 8.19 -5.67 9.79
N GLY A 283 9.49 -5.83 10.06
CA GLY A 283 10.48 -6.39 9.14
C GLY A 283 11.01 -5.46 8.04
N ARG A 284 10.50 -4.22 7.87
CA ARG A 284 11.01 -3.26 6.87
C ARG A 284 11.01 -1.82 7.35
N ALA A 285 12.00 -1.05 6.93
CA ALA A 285 12.09 0.38 7.19
C ALA A 285 12.25 1.17 5.89
N TRP A 286 11.60 2.32 5.81
CA TRP A 286 11.81 3.33 4.78
C TRP A 286 12.75 4.41 5.32
N LEU A 287 13.93 4.48 4.73
CA LEU A 287 14.98 5.44 5.08
C LEU A 287 15.07 6.51 3.99
N LYS A 288 15.17 7.77 4.37
CA LYS A 288 15.36 8.89 3.46
C LYS A 288 16.78 9.43 3.61
N SER A 289 17.55 9.44 2.53
CA SER A 289 18.89 10.02 2.52
C SER A 289 18.83 11.55 2.65
N GLU A 290 19.96 12.18 2.98
CA GLU A 290 20.13 13.63 2.91
C GLU A 290 19.90 14.19 1.49
N SER A 291 20.12 13.40 0.44
CA SER A 291 19.77 13.76 -0.95
C SER A 291 18.26 13.73 -1.24
N GLY A 292 17.47 13.17 -0.33
CA GLY A 292 16.02 13.04 -0.45
C GLY A 292 15.55 11.71 -1.06
N ASP A 293 16.48 10.83 -1.42
CA ASP A 293 16.17 9.51 -1.97
C ASP A 293 15.60 8.60 -0.87
N THR A 294 14.57 7.83 -1.21
CA THR A 294 13.95 6.88 -0.27
C THR A 294 14.43 5.47 -0.58
N VAL A 295 14.95 4.77 0.42
CA VAL A 295 15.45 3.40 0.34
C VAL A 295 14.63 2.53 1.29
N THR A 296 14.19 1.38 0.79
CA THR A 296 13.56 0.36 1.63
C THR A 296 14.62 -0.65 2.05
N VAL A 297 14.70 -0.94 3.34
CA VAL A 297 15.64 -1.94 3.89
C VAL A 297 14.90 -2.93 4.78
N ALA A 298 15.37 -4.18 4.80
CA ALA A 298 14.96 -5.23 5.72
C ALA A 298 16.12 -5.60 6.67
N GLU A 299 15.83 -6.37 7.72
CA GLU A 299 16.88 -6.91 8.59
C GLU A 299 17.85 -7.79 7.79
N GLY A 300 19.15 -7.57 7.98
CA GLY A 300 20.21 -8.23 7.23
C GLY A 300 20.64 -7.50 5.95
N ASP A 301 19.87 -6.53 5.44
CA ASP A 301 20.27 -5.75 4.27
C ASP A 301 21.52 -4.89 4.54
N VAL A 302 22.33 -4.66 3.51
CA VAL A 302 23.51 -3.80 3.60
C VAL A 302 23.19 -2.45 2.98
N LEU A 303 23.14 -1.42 3.82
CA LEU A 303 22.99 -0.04 3.42
C LEU A 303 24.35 0.52 3.00
N LYS A 304 24.43 1.02 1.76
CA LYS A 304 25.65 1.56 1.19
C LYS A 304 26.16 2.70 2.08
N ASP A 305 27.45 2.66 2.41
CA ASP A 305 28.16 3.64 3.25
C ASP A 305 27.78 3.64 4.74
N PHE A 306 26.81 2.82 5.18
CA PHE A 306 26.36 2.74 6.58
C PHE A 306 26.49 1.36 7.23
N GLY A 307 26.51 0.29 6.44
CA GLY A 307 26.69 -1.08 6.94
C GLY A 307 25.39 -1.89 7.00
N ARG A 308 25.32 -2.91 7.84
CA ARG A 308 24.25 -3.91 7.83
C ARG A 308 23.12 -3.56 8.80
N ILE A 309 21.87 -3.69 8.38
CA ILE A 309 20.71 -3.57 9.27
C ILE A 309 20.68 -4.77 10.22
N MET A 310 20.76 -4.51 11.52
CA MET A 310 20.78 -5.54 12.56
C MET A 310 19.41 -5.87 13.12
N LYS A 311 18.62 -4.83 13.40
CA LYS A 311 17.30 -4.95 14.04
C LYS A 311 16.42 -3.78 13.64
N ILE A 312 15.16 -4.06 13.32
CA ILE A 312 14.12 -3.05 13.07
C ILE A 312 13.07 -3.20 14.18
N ASP A 313 12.94 -2.18 15.02
CA ASP A 313 11.94 -2.15 16.09
C ASP A 313 10.77 -1.23 15.70
N PRO A 314 9.62 -1.78 15.28
CA PRO A 314 8.47 -0.97 14.86
C PRO A 314 7.80 -0.25 16.04
N TYR A 315 7.93 -0.76 17.26
CA TYR A 315 7.29 -0.17 18.44
C TYR A 315 8.04 1.06 18.93
N ASP A 316 9.37 0.98 18.95
CA ASP A 316 10.22 2.11 19.35
C ASP A 316 10.51 3.07 18.19
N GLY A 317 10.23 2.66 16.96
CA GLY A 317 10.52 3.46 15.76
C GLY A 317 12.02 3.57 15.51
N VAL A 318 12.76 2.50 15.80
CA VAL A 318 14.23 2.48 15.83
C VAL A 318 14.79 1.43 14.86
N VAL A 319 15.82 1.81 14.12
CA VAL A 319 16.59 0.90 13.25
C VAL A 319 18.05 0.88 13.71
N ASN A 320 18.54 -0.30 14.11
CA ASN A 320 19.93 -0.49 14.48
C ASN A 320 20.74 -0.92 13.26
N VAL A 321 21.81 -0.20 12.98
CA VAL A 321 22.69 -0.42 11.83
C VAL A 321 24.11 -0.67 12.32
N ASP A 322 24.70 -1.80 11.96
CA ASP A 322 26.09 -2.12 12.24
C ASP A 322 27.00 -1.60 11.13
N THR A 323 27.82 -0.60 11.45
CA THR A 323 28.85 -0.03 10.55
C THR A 323 30.13 -0.87 10.50
N GLY A 324 30.19 -2.00 11.21
CA GLY A 324 31.36 -2.86 11.37
C GLY A 324 32.27 -2.45 12.54
N ASN A 325 32.28 -1.16 12.91
CA ASN A 325 33.03 -0.66 14.06
C ASN A 325 32.12 -0.27 15.24
N LYS A 326 30.85 0.02 14.96
CA LYS A 326 29.84 0.41 15.95
C LYS A 326 28.43 0.19 15.42
N VAL A 327 27.50 -0.01 16.34
CA VAL A 327 26.06 0.02 16.06
C VAL A 327 25.56 1.45 16.19
N ILE A 328 24.93 1.95 15.13
CA ILE A 328 24.25 3.24 15.09
C ILE A 328 22.75 2.99 15.19
N THR A 329 22.08 3.82 15.98
CA THR A 329 20.62 3.76 16.17
C THR A 329 19.99 4.92 15.40
N LEU A 330 19.18 4.60 14.40
CA LEU A 330 18.40 5.55 13.63
C LEU A 330 16.98 5.61 14.22
N SER A 331 16.54 6.78 14.64
CA SER A 331 15.23 6.97 15.27
C SER A 331 14.29 7.73 14.35
N TYR A 332 13.01 7.36 14.36
CA TYR A 332 11.96 8.11 13.69
C TYR A 332 11.91 9.57 14.17
N GLY A 333 11.91 10.51 13.22
CA GLY A 333 11.70 11.94 13.49
C GLY A 333 12.85 12.69 14.16
N VAL A 334 13.96 12.03 14.48
CA VAL A 334 15.17 12.71 14.99
C VAL A 334 16.06 13.04 13.80
N ASN A 335 15.79 14.19 13.18
CA ASN A 335 16.78 14.84 12.34
C ASN A 335 17.83 15.41 13.30
N GLY A 336 19.05 14.89 13.29
CA GLY A 336 20.13 15.40 14.13
C GLY A 336 20.40 16.87 13.83
N ASP A 337 19.95 17.74 14.74
CA ASP A 337 20.48 19.09 14.97
C ASP A 337 21.66 19.00 15.94
#